data_AF-W4FZN7-F1
#
_entry.id   AF-W4FZN7-F1
#
_cell.length_a   1.000
_cell.length_b   1.000
_cell.length_c   1.000
_cell.angle_alpha   90.00
_cell.angle_beta   90.00
_cell.angle_gamma   90.00
#
_symmetry.space_group_name_H-M   'P 1'
#
loop_
_entity.id
_entity.type
_entity.pdbx_description
1 polymer ?
#
loop_
_entity_poly.entity_id
_entity_poly.type
_entity_poly.pdbx_seq_one_letter_code
_entity_poly.pdbx_strand_id
1 'polypeptide(L)'
;MDVTPPARPPGRPRLKEGPKKPPTRFRNVHVSFKKKQDGMDSFDEIGMAATLMKHFPHLRGPPLDTTRKKVYAWLKQRARIKVKATNPRTSKHLCSRELRMATTLAKESDVLIALWVHSMRKDGVPLTPQMIQIMALETAVDVGLDEKALVASWSWLESFKRRFWLSLRARTRQGQDTQGDGDAVMATFSAHVAQVVRDNDIDVIYNADPTGVNYEYLPTKTLNARGDNTVWIKCGGKSKDRATAQISTFKLQAPKRPTLVQWITDAWFGLSEAIITNGFAKCKIVHQDEAVDETVETTVPVYILSELVAISALDDNRWTFT
;
A
#
# COMPACT_ATOMS: atom_id res chain seq x y z
N MET A 1 26.42 7.00 18.35
CA MET A 1 25.09 6.84 17.75
C MET A 1 25.17 7.36 16.33
N ASP A 2 25.67 6.53 15.41
CA ASP A 2 25.77 6.90 14.00
C ASP A 2 24.48 6.45 13.30
N VAL A 3 23.57 7.39 13.09
CA VAL A 3 22.27 7.10 12.48
C VAL A 3 22.46 7.09 10.97
N THR A 4 22.63 5.89 10.41
CA THR A 4 22.70 5.73 8.97
C THR A 4 21.40 6.25 8.34
N PRO A 5 21.46 7.21 7.39
CA PRO A 5 20.25 7.75 6.79
C PRO A 5 19.49 6.65 6.02
N PRO A 6 18.15 6.66 6.05
CA PRO A 6 17.35 5.64 5.41
C PRO A 6 17.69 5.57 3.91
N ALA A 7 17.94 4.35 3.43
CA ALA A 7 18.26 4.09 2.03
C ALA A 7 17.16 4.68 1.12
N ARG A 8 17.59 5.38 0.06
CA ARG A 8 16.64 5.90 -0.93
C ARG A 8 15.85 4.74 -1.53
N PRO A 9 14.53 4.91 -1.77
CA PRO A 9 13.75 3.90 -2.47
C PRO A 9 14.42 3.55 -3.80
N PRO A 10 14.56 2.26 -4.15
CA PRO A 10 15.10 1.87 -5.43
C PRO A 10 14.28 2.51 -6.56
N GLY A 11 14.98 3.18 -7.47
CA GLY A 11 14.37 3.78 -8.65
C GLY A 11 13.74 2.71 -9.56
N ARG A 12 12.96 3.14 -10.56
CA ARG A 12 12.31 2.23 -11.51
C ARG A 12 13.35 1.25 -12.10
N PRO A 13 13.11 -0.07 -12.04
CA PRO A 13 14.03 -1.05 -12.63
C PRO A 13 14.18 -0.81 -14.13
N ARG A 14 15.36 -1.12 -14.64
CA ARG A 14 15.60 -1.13 -16.09
C ARG A 14 14.90 -2.33 -16.70
N LEU A 15 13.91 -2.09 -17.56
CA LEU A 15 13.23 -3.13 -18.34
C LEU A 15 14.11 -3.79 -19.43
N LYS A 16 15.32 -3.28 -19.68
CA LYS A 16 16.21 -3.83 -20.73
C LYS A 16 17.55 -4.18 -20.12
N GLU A 17 17.89 -5.47 -20.19
CA GLU A 17 19.23 -5.99 -19.94
C GLU A 17 20.13 -5.62 -21.13
N GLY A 18 21.32 -5.10 -20.84
CA GLY A 18 22.27 -4.67 -21.86
C GLY A 18 23.11 -3.46 -21.45
N PRO A 19 24.20 -3.18 -22.20
CA PRO A 19 25.14 -2.13 -21.88
C PRO A 19 24.47 -0.75 -21.75
N LYS A 20 24.98 0.08 -20.84
CA LYS A 20 24.48 1.45 -20.67
C LYS A 20 24.61 2.17 -22.02
N LYS A 21 23.49 2.73 -22.51
CA LYS A 21 23.54 3.65 -23.66
C LYS A 21 24.59 4.73 -23.37
N PRO A 22 25.51 5.02 -24.32
CA PRO A 22 26.47 6.08 -24.14
C PRO A 22 25.74 7.39 -23.84
N PRO A 23 26.29 8.26 -22.98
CA PRO A 23 25.67 9.53 -22.67
C PRO A 23 25.41 10.32 -23.95
N THR A 24 24.18 10.80 -24.12
CA THR A 24 23.79 11.57 -25.30
C THR A 24 24.63 12.84 -25.37
N ARG A 25 25.45 12.99 -26.42
CA ARG A 25 26.27 14.20 -26.66
C ARG A 25 25.43 15.47 -26.81
N PHE A 26 24.16 15.32 -27.20
CA PHE A 26 23.22 16.42 -27.38
C PHE A 26 22.19 16.44 -26.25
N ARG A 27 22.03 17.58 -25.58
CA ARG A 27 20.97 17.80 -24.59
C ARG A 27 19.80 18.55 -25.24
N ASN A 28 18.62 17.94 -25.21
CA ASN A 28 17.40 18.61 -25.65
C ASN A 28 17.00 19.68 -24.63
N VAL A 29 17.14 20.95 -25.01
CA VAL A 29 16.57 22.07 -24.26
C VAL A 29 15.07 22.15 -24.54
N HIS A 30 14.27 21.91 -23.51
CA HIS A 30 12.83 22.07 -23.53
C HIS A 30 12.46 23.48 -23.04
N VAL A 31 11.46 24.10 -23.67
CA VAL A 31 10.93 25.42 -23.29
C VAL A 31 9.49 25.29 -22.79
N SER A 32 9.06 26.23 -21.94
CA SER A 32 7.72 26.24 -21.35
C SER A 32 6.63 26.43 -22.40
N PHE A 33 5.39 25.99 -22.12
CA PHE A 33 4.26 26.25 -23.00
C PHE A 33 4.04 27.74 -23.24
N LYS A 34 4.26 28.60 -22.22
CA LYS A 34 4.21 30.05 -22.38
C LYS A 34 5.21 30.56 -23.41
N LYS A 35 6.49 30.17 -23.27
CA LYS A 35 7.55 30.58 -24.20
C LYS A 35 7.29 30.07 -25.63
N LYS A 36 6.71 28.87 -25.77
CA LYS A 36 6.28 28.33 -27.08
C LYS A 36 5.18 29.20 -27.68
N GLN A 37 4.19 29.63 -26.87
CA GLN A 37 3.12 30.52 -27.32
C GLN A 37 3.69 31.86 -27.76
N ASP A 38 4.52 32.51 -26.94
CA ASP A 38 5.10 33.82 -27.28
C ASP A 38 5.93 33.77 -28.59
N GLY A 39 6.61 32.65 -28.83
CA GLY A 39 7.35 32.40 -30.07
C GLY A 39 6.46 32.14 -31.29
N MET A 40 5.27 31.55 -31.12
CA MET A 40 4.29 31.42 -32.20
C MET A 40 3.62 32.76 -32.50
N ASP A 41 3.27 33.52 -31.47
CA ASP A 41 2.64 34.83 -31.62
C ASP A 41 3.59 35.82 -32.32
N SER A 42 4.88 35.82 -31.96
CA SER A 42 5.87 36.61 -32.71
C SER A 42 6.09 36.08 -34.13
N PHE A 43 5.97 34.78 -34.38
CA PHE A 43 6.06 34.26 -35.74
C PHE A 43 4.95 34.79 -36.64
N ASP A 44 3.72 34.85 -36.13
CA ASP A 44 2.58 35.40 -36.86
C ASP A 44 2.73 36.92 -37.12
N GLU A 45 3.37 37.65 -36.21
CA GLU A 45 3.53 39.11 -36.28
C GLU A 45 4.71 39.54 -37.18
N ILE A 46 5.89 38.97 -36.97
CA ILE A 46 7.15 39.45 -37.57
C ILE A 46 7.86 38.40 -38.43
N GLY A 47 7.26 37.22 -38.61
CA GLY A 47 7.83 36.13 -39.38
C GLY A 47 9.00 35.41 -38.71
N MET A 48 9.48 34.32 -39.33
CA MET A 48 10.44 33.39 -38.71
C MET A 48 11.80 34.01 -38.38
N ALA A 49 12.39 34.76 -39.32
CA ALA A 49 13.75 35.28 -39.14
C ALA A 49 13.83 36.26 -37.95
N ALA A 50 12.90 37.21 -37.90
CA ALA A 50 12.82 38.19 -36.81
C ALA A 50 12.41 37.53 -35.47
N THR A 51 11.55 36.51 -35.50
CA THR A 51 11.19 35.72 -34.31
C THR A 51 12.40 35.02 -33.70
N LEU A 52 13.25 34.42 -34.51
CA LEU A 52 14.48 33.76 -34.05
C LEU A 52 15.46 34.78 -33.47
N MET A 53 15.61 35.96 -34.07
CA MET A 53 16.44 37.03 -33.52
C MET A 53 15.89 37.55 -32.18
N LYS A 54 14.57 37.77 -32.07
CA LYS A 54 13.91 38.27 -30.85
C LYS A 54 14.00 37.30 -29.68
N HIS A 55 13.77 36.00 -29.91
CA HIS A 55 13.65 35.02 -28.84
C HIS A 55 14.90 34.17 -28.61
N PHE A 56 15.77 34.05 -29.60
CA PHE A 56 16.98 33.22 -29.57
C PHE A 56 18.20 33.95 -30.15
N PRO A 57 18.51 35.19 -29.70
CA PRO A 57 19.53 36.04 -30.32
C PRO A 57 20.94 35.45 -30.27
N HIS A 58 21.21 34.56 -29.33
CA HIS A 58 22.52 33.93 -29.10
C HIS A 58 22.77 32.69 -29.98
N LEU A 59 21.76 32.17 -30.67
CA LEU A 59 21.93 30.98 -31.50
C LEU A 59 22.46 31.34 -32.88
N ARG A 60 23.43 30.55 -33.37
CA ARG A 60 24.04 30.66 -34.70
C ARG A 60 24.20 29.26 -35.30
N GLY A 61 24.27 29.16 -36.62
CA GLY A 61 24.55 27.90 -37.32
C GLY A 61 23.52 26.77 -37.03
N PRO A 62 23.97 25.52 -36.87
CA PRO A 62 23.06 24.37 -36.70
C PRO A 62 22.07 24.48 -35.51
N PRO A 63 22.46 25.00 -34.31
CA PRO A 63 21.50 25.28 -33.24
C PRO A 63 20.34 26.20 -33.61
N LEU A 64 20.59 27.22 -34.44
CA LEU A 64 19.54 28.12 -34.94
C LEU A 64 18.56 27.36 -35.84
N ASP A 65 19.07 26.49 -36.73
CA ASP A 65 18.25 25.66 -37.61
C ASP A 65 17.39 24.65 -36.84
N THR A 66 17.94 24.01 -35.79
CA THR A 66 17.15 23.12 -34.93
C THR A 66 16.04 23.86 -34.19
N THR A 67 16.26 25.12 -33.82
CA THR A 67 15.26 25.96 -33.14
C THR A 67 14.19 26.41 -34.12
N ARG A 68 14.55 26.80 -35.35
CA ARG A 68 13.61 27.05 -36.46
C ARG A 68 12.68 25.86 -36.67
N LYS A 69 13.23 24.64 -36.75
CA LYS A 69 12.46 23.39 -36.86
C LYS A 69 11.52 23.17 -35.66
N LYS A 70 11.95 23.51 -34.44
CA LYS A 70 11.10 23.45 -33.23
C LYS A 70 9.93 24.41 -33.30
N VAL A 71 10.14 25.66 -33.76
CA VAL A 71 9.05 26.64 -33.91
C VAL A 71 8.00 26.12 -34.90
N TYR A 72 8.41 25.58 -36.04
CA TYR A 72 7.46 24.92 -36.96
C TYR A 72 6.74 23.73 -36.32
N ALA A 73 7.43 22.92 -35.53
CA ALA A 73 6.78 21.83 -34.78
C ALA A 73 5.76 22.35 -33.74
N TRP A 74 6.01 23.51 -33.13
CA TRP A 74 5.04 24.16 -32.23
C TRP A 74 3.82 24.66 -32.98
N LEU A 75 4.00 25.26 -34.15
CA LEU A 75 2.89 25.70 -35.01
C LEU A 75 1.97 24.54 -35.39
N LYS A 76 2.51 23.35 -35.69
CA LYS A 76 1.71 22.13 -35.91
C LYS A 76 0.87 21.71 -34.69
N GLN A 77 1.27 22.11 -33.48
CA GLN A 77 0.59 21.77 -32.22
C GLN A 77 -0.06 23.01 -31.56
N ARG A 78 -0.35 24.07 -32.34
CA ARG A 78 -0.77 25.39 -31.86
C ARG A 78 -1.92 25.34 -30.85
N ALA A 79 -3.00 24.62 -31.18
CA ALA A 79 -4.17 24.50 -30.32
C ALA A 79 -3.82 23.92 -28.93
N ARG A 80 -3.07 22.82 -28.90
CA ARG A 80 -2.62 22.15 -27.66
C ARG A 80 -1.71 23.04 -26.83
N ILE A 81 -0.80 23.78 -27.47
CA ILE A 81 0.12 24.68 -26.79
C ILE A 81 -0.64 25.87 -26.20
N LYS A 82 -1.56 26.49 -26.96
CA LYS A 82 -2.38 27.63 -26.51
C LYS A 82 -3.18 27.27 -25.25
N VAL A 83 -3.91 26.15 -25.26
CA VAL A 83 -4.67 25.67 -24.09
C VAL A 83 -3.79 25.50 -22.84
N LYS A 84 -2.56 24.98 -23.01
CA LYS A 84 -1.65 24.76 -21.89
C LYS A 84 -0.97 26.03 -21.41
N ALA A 85 -0.73 26.98 -22.32
CA ALA A 85 -0.07 28.25 -22.02
C ALA A 85 -1.01 29.23 -21.31
N THR A 86 -2.31 29.23 -21.64
CA THR A 86 -3.33 30.06 -20.96
C THR A 86 -3.67 29.57 -19.56
N ASN A 87 -3.52 28.28 -19.28
CA ASN A 87 -3.78 27.73 -17.94
C ASN A 87 -2.58 27.98 -17.00
N PRO A 88 -2.76 28.73 -15.88
CA PRO A 88 -1.67 29.07 -14.95
C PRO A 88 -0.94 27.84 -14.38
N ARG A 89 -1.64 26.72 -14.19
CA ARG A 89 -1.05 25.47 -13.66
C ARG A 89 -0.12 24.79 -14.65
N THR A 90 -0.34 24.96 -15.95
CA THR A 90 0.44 24.25 -16.99
C THR A 90 1.34 25.16 -17.82
N SER A 91 1.21 26.47 -17.69
CA SER A 91 1.92 27.47 -18.49
C SER A 91 3.44 27.34 -18.41
N LYS A 92 3.97 27.06 -17.20
CA LYS A 92 5.40 26.86 -16.93
C LYS A 92 5.90 25.45 -17.26
N HIS A 93 5.03 24.50 -17.58
CA HIS A 93 5.46 23.13 -17.89
C HIS A 93 6.26 23.08 -19.20
N LEU A 94 7.36 22.35 -19.18
CA LEU A 94 8.26 22.18 -20.35
C LEU A 94 7.74 21.10 -21.31
N CYS A 95 7.08 20.09 -20.75
CA CYS A 95 6.49 18.96 -21.44
C CYS A 95 5.22 18.53 -20.70
N SER A 96 4.28 17.93 -21.41
CA SER A 96 3.14 17.24 -20.80
C SER A 96 2.94 15.91 -21.49
N ARG A 97 2.93 14.84 -20.71
CA ARG A 97 2.49 13.52 -21.17
C ARG A 97 0.99 13.41 -20.99
N GLU A 98 0.34 12.64 -21.83
CA GLU A 98 -1.07 12.33 -21.64
C GLU A 98 -1.24 11.49 -20.37
N LEU A 99 -2.39 11.68 -19.71
CA LEU A 99 -2.76 10.87 -18.56
C LEU A 99 -2.72 9.40 -19.00
N ARG A 100 -2.15 8.51 -18.17
CA ARG A 100 -1.96 7.07 -18.43
C ARG A 100 -0.75 6.65 -19.29
N MET A 101 0.08 7.57 -19.79
CA MET A 101 1.29 7.20 -20.56
C MET A 101 2.47 6.69 -19.73
N ALA A 102 2.45 6.83 -18.41
CA ALA A 102 3.57 6.51 -17.52
C ALA A 102 3.21 5.43 -16.49
N THR A 103 2.26 4.56 -16.83
CA THR A 103 1.91 3.41 -15.98
C THR A 103 2.88 2.27 -16.25
N THR A 104 3.14 1.47 -15.23
CA THR A 104 3.91 0.23 -15.35
C THR A 104 3.06 -0.87 -15.98
N LEU A 105 1.77 -0.91 -15.65
CA LEU A 105 0.79 -1.75 -16.32
C LEU A 105 0.29 -1.11 -17.61
N ALA A 106 -0.02 -1.94 -18.60
CA ALA A 106 -0.72 -1.55 -19.81
C ALA A 106 -2.11 -1.00 -19.47
N LYS A 107 -2.68 -0.21 -20.38
CA LYS A 107 -3.99 0.45 -20.16
C LYS A 107 -5.09 -0.60 -19.96
N GLU A 108 -5.01 -1.69 -20.69
CA GLU A 108 -5.94 -2.82 -20.69
C GLU A 108 -5.95 -3.49 -19.32
N SER A 109 -4.78 -3.81 -18.77
CA SER A 109 -4.61 -4.38 -17.42
C SER A 109 -5.16 -3.45 -16.33
N ASP A 110 -4.88 -2.15 -16.43
CA ASP A 110 -5.42 -1.13 -15.52
C ASP A 110 -6.97 -1.12 -15.54
N VAL A 111 -7.58 -1.33 -16.71
CA VAL A 111 -9.04 -1.41 -16.88
C VAL A 111 -9.61 -2.70 -16.28
N LEU A 112 -8.92 -3.84 -16.43
CA LEU A 112 -9.37 -5.10 -15.82
C LEU A 112 -9.46 -5.00 -14.29
N ILE A 113 -8.45 -4.41 -13.65
CA ILE A 113 -8.47 -4.18 -12.20
C ILE A 113 -9.64 -3.28 -11.82
N ALA A 114 -9.94 -2.25 -12.61
CA ALA A 114 -11.08 -1.36 -12.35
C ALA A 114 -12.44 -2.06 -12.54
N LEU A 115 -12.58 -2.95 -13.52
CA LEU A 115 -13.79 -3.77 -13.71
C LEU A 115 -13.99 -4.74 -12.54
N TRP A 116 -12.91 -5.38 -12.08
CA TRP A 116 -12.94 -6.22 -10.88
C TRP A 116 -13.38 -5.44 -9.64
N VAL A 117 -12.82 -4.24 -9.41
CA VAL A 117 -13.24 -3.34 -8.32
C VAL A 117 -14.74 -3.03 -8.44
N HIS A 118 -15.24 -2.76 -9.65
CA HIS A 118 -16.65 -2.49 -9.87
C HIS A 118 -17.55 -3.69 -9.54
N SER A 119 -17.16 -4.90 -9.95
CA SER A 119 -17.89 -6.15 -9.66
C SER A 119 -17.99 -6.38 -8.16
N MET A 120 -16.86 -6.35 -7.44
CA MET A 120 -16.84 -6.59 -5.99
C MET A 120 -17.72 -5.59 -5.22
N ARG A 121 -17.78 -4.33 -5.67
CA ARG A 121 -18.69 -3.33 -5.11
C ARG A 121 -20.15 -3.60 -5.41
N LYS A 122 -20.48 -4.02 -6.62
CA LYS A 122 -21.84 -4.43 -7.00
C LYS A 122 -22.31 -5.56 -6.09
N ASP A 123 -21.39 -6.45 -5.72
CA ASP A 123 -21.65 -7.54 -4.80
C ASP A 123 -21.63 -7.11 -3.33
N GLY A 124 -21.33 -5.84 -3.03
CA GLY A 124 -21.30 -5.27 -1.67
C GLY A 124 -20.07 -5.69 -0.86
N VAL A 125 -19.05 -6.24 -1.50
CA VAL A 125 -17.80 -6.68 -0.86
C VAL A 125 -16.93 -5.45 -0.56
N PRO A 126 -16.47 -5.27 0.69
CA PRO A 126 -15.57 -4.17 1.01
C PRO A 126 -14.20 -4.40 0.38
N LEU A 127 -13.66 -3.36 -0.27
CA LEU A 127 -12.35 -3.38 -0.91
C LEU A 127 -11.38 -2.48 -0.16
N THR A 128 -10.34 -3.08 0.41
CA THR A 128 -9.25 -2.37 1.08
C THR A 128 -8.17 -1.95 0.07
N PRO A 129 -7.32 -0.96 0.42
CA PRO A 129 -6.12 -0.65 -0.35
C PRO A 129 -5.27 -1.87 -0.69
N GLN A 130 -5.07 -2.75 0.28
CA GLN A 130 -4.23 -3.94 0.18
C GLN A 130 -4.77 -4.91 -0.86
N MET A 131 -6.09 -5.15 -0.88
CA MET A 131 -6.71 -6.04 -1.88
C MET A 131 -6.44 -5.55 -3.31
N ILE A 132 -6.49 -4.24 -3.55
CA ILE A 132 -6.25 -3.68 -4.89
C ILE A 132 -4.77 -3.77 -5.26
N GLN A 133 -3.87 -3.60 -4.29
CA GLN A 133 -2.44 -3.76 -4.51
C GLN A 133 -2.10 -5.22 -4.86
N ILE A 134 -2.68 -6.18 -4.15
CA ILE A 134 -2.54 -7.62 -4.43
C ILE A 134 -3.05 -7.94 -5.83
N MET A 135 -4.28 -7.54 -6.16
CA MET A 135 -4.83 -7.76 -7.51
C MET A 135 -3.97 -7.14 -8.62
N ALA A 136 -3.34 -5.99 -8.35
CA ALA A 136 -2.46 -5.35 -9.31
C ALA A 136 -1.16 -6.13 -9.53
N LEU A 137 -0.61 -6.72 -8.47
CA LEU A 137 0.56 -7.60 -8.53
C LEU A 137 0.22 -8.90 -9.26
N GLU A 138 -0.91 -9.53 -8.94
CA GLU A 138 -1.41 -10.73 -9.64
C GLU A 138 -1.60 -10.44 -11.13
N THR A 139 -2.28 -9.35 -11.47
CA THR A 139 -2.47 -8.92 -12.86
C THR A 139 -1.12 -8.69 -13.57
N ALA A 140 -0.09 -8.23 -12.85
CA ALA A 140 1.24 -8.03 -13.42
C ALA A 140 1.93 -9.37 -13.74
N VAL A 141 1.80 -10.35 -12.84
CA VAL A 141 2.28 -11.72 -13.05
C VAL A 141 1.58 -12.35 -14.25
N ASP A 142 0.26 -12.20 -14.35
CA ASP A 142 -0.55 -12.78 -15.45
C ASP A 142 -0.14 -12.25 -16.84
N VAL A 143 0.28 -10.98 -16.92
CA VAL A 143 0.78 -10.39 -18.17
C VAL A 143 2.29 -10.60 -18.38
N GLY A 144 2.93 -11.41 -17.55
CA GLY A 144 4.35 -11.78 -17.67
C GLY A 144 5.33 -10.68 -17.27
N LEU A 145 4.93 -9.75 -16.39
CA LEU A 145 5.86 -8.78 -15.81
C LEU A 145 6.64 -9.40 -14.66
N ASP A 146 7.94 -9.12 -14.62
CA ASP A 146 8.80 -9.45 -13.48
C ASP A 146 8.29 -8.79 -12.18
N GLU A 147 8.44 -9.49 -11.06
CA GLU A 147 7.94 -9.05 -9.74
C GLU A 147 8.52 -7.69 -9.33
N LYS A 148 9.75 -7.37 -9.77
CA LYS A 148 10.37 -6.07 -9.48
C LYS A 148 9.79 -4.95 -10.34
N ALA A 149 9.15 -5.26 -11.46
CA ALA A 149 8.64 -4.26 -12.41
C ALA A 149 7.49 -3.45 -11.81
N LEU A 150 6.59 -4.08 -11.04
CA LEU A 150 5.47 -3.44 -10.36
C LEU A 150 5.53 -3.70 -8.85
N VAL A 151 5.73 -2.64 -8.07
CA VAL A 151 5.69 -2.70 -6.59
C VAL A 151 4.27 -2.48 -6.03
N ALA A 152 3.32 -2.04 -6.88
CA ALA A 152 1.97 -1.62 -6.47
C ALA A 152 1.97 -0.67 -5.25
N SER A 153 2.93 0.26 -5.20
CA SER A 153 3.14 1.16 -4.06
C SER A 153 1.93 2.08 -3.76
N TRP A 154 1.95 2.74 -2.61
CA TRP A 154 0.91 3.71 -2.25
C TRP A 154 0.73 4.81 -3.31
N SER A 155 1.82 5.31 -3.91
CA SER A 155 1.74 6.32 -4.97
C SER A 155 1.14 5.77 -6.27
N TRP A 156 1.36 4.49 -6.58
CA TRP A 156 0.67 3.81 -7.67
C TRP A 156 -0.84 3.73 -7.37
N LEU A 157 -1.22 3.32 -6.16
CA LEU A 157 -2.62 3.21 -5.75
C LEU A 157 -3.34 4.56 -5.78
N GLU A 158 -2.74 5.63 -5.27
CA GLU A 158 -3.30 6.99 -5.37
C GLU A 158 -3.52 7.41 -6.83
N SER A 159 -2.57 7.09 -7.69
CA SER A 159 -2.68 7.36 -9.10
C SER A 159 -3.80 6.53 -9.74
N PHE A 160 -3.94 5.25 -9.37
CA PHE A 160 -5.00 4.36 -9.82
C PHE A 160 -6.38 4.90 -9.43
N LYS A 161 -6.56 5.25 -8.14
CA LYS A 161 -7.79 5.88 -7.63
C LYS A 161 -8.16 7.13 -8.41
N ARG A 162 -7.19 8.01 -8.69
CA ARG A 162 -7.41 9.21 -9.49
C ARG A 162 -7.81 8.89 -10.94
N ARG A 163 -7.20 7.87 -11.56
CA ARG A 163 -7.48 7.44 -12.94
C ARG A 163 -8.90 6.90 -13.13
N PHE A 164 -9.47 6.30 -12.09
CA PHE A 164 -10.78 5.65 -12.10
C PHE A 164 -11.83 6.33 -11.20
N TRP A 165 -11.56 7.55 -10.75
CA TRP A 165 -12.47 8.36 -9.93
C TRP A 165 -12.94 7.65 -8.64
N LEU A 166 -12.00 7.04 -7.93
CA LEU A 166 -12.23 6.26 -6.71
C LEU A 166 -11.73 6.99 -5.46
N SER A 167 -12.34 6.69 -4.30
CA SER A 167 -11.94 7.23 -3.01
C SER A 167 -12.22 6.24 -1.86
N LEU A 168 -11.42 6.27 -0.80
CA LEU A 168 -11.72 5.50 0.42
C LEU A 168 -12.82 6.22 1.20
N ARG A 169 -13.85 5.48 1.61
CA ARG A 169 -15.00 6.02 2.33
C ARG A 169 -15.33 5.14 3.52
N ALA A 170 -15.71 5.78 4.63
CA ALA A 170 -16.19 5.09 5.81
C ALA A 170 -17.67 4.71 5.66
N ARG A 171 -18.09 3.64 6.34
CA ARG A 171 -19.49 3.22 6.40
C ARG A 171 -20.35 4.27 7.13
N THR A 172 -21.54 4.58 6.61
CA THR A 172 -22.30 5.78 7.00
C THR A 172 -23.52 5.54 7.91
N ARG A 173 -23.72 4.36 8.52
CA ARG A 173 -24.88 4.15 9.44
C ARG A 173 -24.52 3.45 10.76
N GLN A 174 -24.69 4.18 11.86
CA GLN A 174 -25.10 3.68 13.19
C GLN A 174 -25.99 4.75 13.85
N GLY A 175 -27.26 4.41 14.14
CA GLY A 175 -28.12 5.24 15.00
C GLY A 175 -27.82 4.92 16.46
N GLN A 176 -27.56 5.96 17.26
CA GLN A 176 -27.64 5.92 18.72
C GLN A 176 -29.03 6.40 19.13
N ASP A 177 -29.64 5.71 20.09
CA ASP A 177 -30.92 6.10 20.67
C ASP A 177 -30.72 7.22 21.71
N THR A 178 -31.75 8.04 21.91
CA THR A 178 -31.64 9.33 22.63
C THR A 178 -31.83 9.15 24.13
N GLN A 179 -31.04 9.90 24.90
CA GLN A 179 -30.72 9.72 26.32
C GLN A 179 -31.86 10.00 27.34
N GLY A 180 -33.10 10.22 26.90
CA GLY A 180 -34.20 10.71 27.74
C GLY A 180 -34.86 9.68 28.66
N ASP A 181 -34.98 8.42 28.23
CA ASP A 181 -35.66 7.37 29.00
C ASP A 181 -34.74 6.66 30.02
N GLY A 182 -33.45 7.00 30.04
CA GLY A 182 -32.45 6.33 30.88
C GLY A 182 -32.50 6.73 32.37
N ASP A 183 -32.81 7.98 32.67
CA ASP A 183 -32.59 8.54 34.01
C ASP A 183 -33.59 8.00 35.06
N ALA A 184 -34.87 7.85 34.68
CA ALA A 184 -35.89 7.28 35.56
C ALA A 184 -35.68 5.78 35.82
N VAL A 185 -35.20 5.05 34.80
CA VAL A 185 -34.86 3.63 34.90
C VAL A 185 -33.64 3.44 35.81
N MET A 186 -32.64 4.32 35.70
CA MET A 186 -31.45 4.32 36.56
C MET A 186 -31.77 4.61 38.03
N ALA A 187 -32.64 5.58 38.31
CA ALA A 187 -33.07 5.89 39.67
C ALA A 187 -33.77 4.70 40.34
N THR A 188 -34.63 4.01 39.61
CA THR A 188 -35.35 2.83 40.13
C THR A 188 -34.41 1.64 40.36
N PHE A 189 -33.48 1.40 39.42
CA PHE A 189 -32.49 0.32 39.53
C PHE A 189 -31.52 0.52 40.70
N SER A 190 -30.98 1.72 40.86
CA SER A 190 -30.05 2.05 41.95
C SER A 190 -30.67 1.89 43.34
N ALA A 191 -31.93 2.31 43.52
CA ALA A 191 -32.66 2.13 44.77
C ALA A 191 -32.85 0.63 45.11
N HIS A 192 -33.14 -0.19 44.11
CA HIS A 192 -33.28 -1.63 44.29
C HIS A 192 -31.96 -2.32 44.66
N VAL A 193 -30.86 -1.99 43.97
CA VAL A 193 -29.53 -2.53 44.30
C VAL A 193 -29.13 -2.18 45.74
N ALA A 194 -29.38 -0.95 46.18
CA ALA A 194 -29.08 -0.53 47.54
C ALA A 194 -29.88 -1.30 48.61
N GLN A 195 -31.12 -1.69 48.31
CA GLN A 195 -31.94 -2.52 49.19
C GLN A 195 -31.37 -3.94 49.29
N VAL A 196 -31.03 -4.56 48.16
CA VAL A 196 -30.45 -5.91 48.12
C VAL A 196 -29.13 -5.99 48.89
N VAL A 197 -28.29 -4.95 48.79
CA VAL A 197 -27.01 -4.88 49.52
C VAL A 197 -27.23 -4.86 51.03
N ARG A 198 -28.22 -4.10 51.52
CA ARG A 198 -28.55 -4.04 52.95
C ARG A 198 -29.14 -5.34 53.48
N ASP A 199 -30.09 -5.91 52.75
CA ASP A 199 -30.84 -7.09 53.20
C ASP A 199 -29.98 -8.36 53.23
N ASN A 200 -28.87 -8.38 52.49
CA ASN A 200 -27.97 -9.54 52.35
C ASN A 200 -26.55 -9.29 52.90
N ASP A 201 -26.31 -8.18 53.60
CA ASP A 201 -25.02 -7.82 54.20
C ASP A 201 -23.83 -7.92 53.22
N ILE A 202 -24.00 -7.36 52.01
CA ILE A 202 -23.01 -7.47 50.93
C ILE A 202 -21.93 -6.41 51.12
N ASP A 203 -20.75 -6.81 51.62
CA ASP A 203 -19.61 -5.92 51.83
C ASP A 203 -18.83 -5.56 50.54
N VAL A 204 -18.88 -6.40 49.51
CA VAL A 204 -18.07 -6.23 48.29
C VAL A 204 -18.91 -6.48 47.04
N ILE A 205 -18.96 -5.47 46.17
CA ILE A 205 -19.66 -5.53 44.86
C ILE A 205 -18.60 -5.48 43.76
N TYR A 206 -18.58 -6.52 42.92
CA TYR A 206 -17.72 -6.56 41.74
C TYR A 206 -18.51 -6.15 40.49
N ASN A 207 -17.91 -5.29 39.66
CA ASN A 207 -18.44 -5.03 38.34
C ASN A 207 -18.12 -6.21 37.42
N ALA A 208 -19.13 -6.75 36.76
CA ALA A 208 -18.99 -7.76 35.72
C ALA A 208 -19.80 -7.30 34.51
N ASP A 209 -19.14 -6.60 33.59
CA ASP A 209 -19.72 -6.23 32.31
C ASP A 209 -19.36 -7.28 31.25
N PRO A 210 -20.35 -7.85 30.55
CA PRO A 210 -20.05 -8.64 29.39
C PRO A 210 -19.47 -7.76 28.27
N THR A 211 -18.24 -8.04 27.88
CA THR A 211 -17.66 -7.39 26.70
C THR A 211 -18.18 -8.09 25.46
N GLY A 212 -18.81 -7.31 24.58
CA GLY A 212 -19.26 -7.81 23.31
C GLY A 212 -18.10 -8.10 22.36
N VAL A 213 -17.87 -9.38 22.07
CA VAL A 213 -16.89 -9.82 21.06
C VAL A 213 -17.56 -9.78 19.69
N ASN A 214 -16.99 -9.01 18.75
CA ASN A 214 -17.51 -8.92 17.39
C ASN A 214 -17.15 -10.19 16.60
N TYR A 215 -18.15 -10.86 16.01
CA TYR A 215 -17.94 -12.03 15.16
C TYR A 215 -17.41 -11.67 13.75
N GLU A 216 -17.71 -10.47 13.24
CA GLU A 216 -17.32 -10.04 11.89
C GLU A 216 -16.41 -8.81 11.95
N TYR A 217 -15.13 -8.98 11.58
CA TYR A 217 -14.18 -7.89 11.42
C TYR A 217 -14.27 -7.31 10.00
N LEU A 218 -15.25 -6.44 9.78
CA LEU A 218 -15.39 -5.73 8.51
C LEU A 218 -14.48 -4.48 8.46
N PRO A 219 -13.78 -4.22 7.35
CA PRO A 219 -12.97 -3.01 7.21
C PRO A 219 -13.80 -1.74 7.44
N THR A 220 -13.28 -0.81 8.26
CA THR A 220 -13.96 0.46 8.56
C THR A 220 -14.10 1.37 7.34
N LYS A 221 -13.17 1.22 6.38
CA LYS A 221 -13.13 2.00 5.14
C LYS A 221 -13.08 1.04 3.96
N THR A 222 -13.83 1.38 2.92
CA THR A 222 -13.84 0.66 1.65
C THR A 222 -13.72 1.63 0.48
N LEU A 223 -13.13 1.17 -0.62
CA LEU A 223 -13.00 1.98 -1.82
C LEU A 223 -14.36 2.10 -2.53
N ASN A 224 -14.79 3.33 -2.82
CA ASN A 224 -16.03 3.66 -3.54
C ASN A 224 -15.80 4.66 -4.66
N ALA A 225 -16.83 4.96 -5.46
CA ALA A 225 -16.75 6.06 -6.40
C ALA A 225 -16.67 7.39 -5.64
N ARG A 226 -15.91 8.32 -6.20
CA ARG A 226 -15.71 9.63 -5.59
C ARG A 226 -16.95 10.48 -5.80
N GLY A 227 -17.58 10.88 -4.69
CA GLY A 227 -18.80 11.69 -4.68
C GLY A 227 -20.02 10.96 -4.12
N ASP A 228 -19.92 9.64 -3.88
CA ASP A 228 -21.06 8.87 -3.36
C ASP A 228 -21.43 9.29 -1.93
N ASN A 229 -22.72 9.56 -1.73
CA ASN A 229 -23.29 9.98 -0.45
C ASN A 229 -23.51 8.79 0.51
N THR A 230 -23.62 7.58 -0.02
CA THR A 230 -23.93 6.38 0.78
C THR A 230 -23.09 5.21 0.30
N VAL A 231 -22.47 4.51 1.27
CA VAL A 231 -21.63 3.34 1.03
C VAL A 231 -22.33 2.11 1.55
N TRP A 232 -22.78 1.25 0.64
CA TRP A 232 -23.40 -0.03 0.96
C TRP A 232 -22.33 -1.11 1.09
N ILE A 233 -22.28 -1.77 2.24
CA ILE A 233 -21.43 -2.94 2.49
C ILE A 233 -22.37 -4.07 2.87
N LYS A 234 -22.32 -5.19 2.15
CA LYS A 234 -23.04 -6.39 2.59
C LYS A 234 -22.37 -6.88 3.87
N CYS A 235 -23.13 -6.84 4.96
CA CYS A 235 -22.77 -7.45 6.24
C CYS A 235 -23.80 -8.56 6.48
N GLY A 236 -23.48 -9.59 7.27
CA GLY A 236 -24.40 -10.70 7.55
C GLY A 236 -25.67 -10.33 8.33
N GLY A 237 -26.03 -9.05 8.42
CA GLY A 237 -27.10 -8.52 9.28
C GLY A 237 -26.69 -8.42 10.76
N LYS A 238 -25.51 -8.96 11.10
CA LYS A 238 -25.05 -9.22 12.46
C LYS A 238 -23.98 -8.26 12.97
N SER A 239 -23.85 -7.07 12.38
CA SER A 239 -22.80 -6.11 12.78
C SER A 239 -22.94 -5.59 14.22
N LYS A 240 -24.06 -5.91 14.89
CA LYS A 240 -24.33 -5.64 16.31
C LYS A 240 -24.46 -6.94 17.13
N ASP A 241 -24.44 -8.12 16.51
CA ASP A 241 -24.41 -9.39 17.24
C ASP A 241 -23.04 -9.53 17.87
N ARG A 242 -23.04 -9.40 19.18
CA ARG A 242 -21.89 -9.53 20.04
C ARG A 242 -22.00 -10.87 20.75
N ALA A 243 -20.97 -11.69 20.70
CA ALA A 243 -20.84 -12.76 21.68
C ALA A 243 -20.60 -12.11 23.04
N THR A 244 -21.49 -12.39 23.98
CA THR A 244 -21.36 -12.01 25.38
C THR A 244 -20.36 -12.97 26.02
N ALA A 245 -19.08 -12.59 26.07
CA ALA A 245 -18.08 -13.36 26.80
C ALA A 245 -18.05 -12.87 28.26
N GLN A 246 -18.37 -13.76 29.19
CA GLN A 246 -18.22 -13.48 30.63
C GLN A 246 -16.82 -13.93 31.05
N ILE A 247 -15.91 -12.98 31.21
CA ILE A 247 -14.53 -13.24 31.60
C ILE A 247 -14.45 -13.10 33.11
N SER A 248 -14.35 -14.21 33.85
CA SER A 248 -13.91 -14.16 35.25
C SER A 248 -12.45 -13.73 35.30
N THR A 249 -12.14 -12.73 36.13
CA THR A 249 -10.78 -12.27 36.53
C THR A 249 -9.62 -12.77 35.65
N PHE A 250 -9.48 -12.19 34.45
CA PHE A 250 -8.32 -12.45 33.61
C PHE A 250 -7.13 -11.63 34.12
N LYS A 251 -6.18 -12.29 34.78
CA LYS A 251 -4.85 -11.73 35.01
C LYS A 251 -4.01 -12.11 33.79
N LEU A 252 -3.72 -11.14 32.90
CA LEU A 252 -2.80 -11.35 31.78
C LEU A 252 -1.44 -11.73 32.34
N GLN A 253 -1.14 -13.03 32.41
CA GLN A 253 0.17 -13.54 32.77
C GLN A 253 0.96 -13.79 31.50
N ALA A 254 2.20 -13.32 31.46
CA ALA A 254 3.11 -13.65 30.39
C ALA A 254 3.22 -15.19 30.29
N PRO A 255 3.01 -15.79 29.11
CA PRO A 255 3.13 -17.23 28.94
C PRO A 255 4.54 -17.67 29.35
N LYS A 256 4.62 -18.78 30.09
CA LYS A 256 5.90 -19.33 30.52
C LYS A 256 6.69 -19.77 29.28
N ARG A 257 8.02 -19.76 29.38
CA ARG A 257 8.93 -20.17 28.29
C ARG A 257 8.52 -21.49 27.60
N PRO A 258 8.10 -22.56 28.30
CA PRO A 258 7.65 -23.79 27.65
C PRO A 258 6.41 -23.60 26.75
N THR A 259 5.47 -22.74 27.18
CA THR A 259 4.26 -22.42 26.42
C THR A 259 4.59 -21.62 25.16
N LEU A 260 5.51 -20.64 25.27
CA LEU A 260 6.00 -19.91 24.11
C LEU A 260 6.72 -20.82 23.12
N VAL A 261 7.57 -21.73 23.61
CA VAL A 261 8.27 -22.69 22.77
C VAL A 261 7.28 -23.63 22.08
N GLN A 262 6.26 -24.13 22.78
CA GLN A 262 5.22 -24.96 22.17
C GLN A 262 4.48 -24.23 21.05
N TRP A 263 4.06 -22.98 21.27
CA TRP A 263 3.37 -22.19 20.25
C TRP A 263 4.23 -21.91 19.02
N ILE A 264 5.52 -21.64 19.23
CA ILE A 264 6.48 -21.49 18.15
C ILE A 264 6.58 -22.82 17.40
N THR A 265 6.81 -23.93 18.10
CA THR A 265 6.91 -25.26 17.47
C THR A 265 5.66 -25.62 16.67
N ASP A 266 4.47 -25.43 17.22
CA ASP A 266 3.20 -25.72 16.55
C ASP A 266 2.99 -24.84 15.30
N ALA A 267 3.34 -23.55 15.39
CA ALA A 267 3.27 -22.64 14.25
C ALA A 267 4.26 -23.02 13.14
N TRP A 268 5.41 -23.58 13.51
CA TRP A 268 6.45 -24.01 12.58
C TRP A 268 6.12 -25.36 11.92
N PHE A 269 5.43 -26.27 12.60
CA PHE A 269 4.91 -27.51 12.00
C PHE A 269 3.90 -27.26 10.87
N GLY A 270 3.20 -26.13 10.89
CA GLY A 270 2.29 -25.71 9.82
C GLY A 270 2.97 -25.13 8.58
N LEU A 271 4.30 -24.95 8.60
CA LEU A 271 5.06 -24.37 7.50
C LEU A 271 5.87 -25.45 6.78
N SER A 272 5.87 -25.43 5.45
CA SER A 272 6.71 -26.34 4.66
C SER A 272 8.20 -26.05 4.93
N GLU A 273 9.03 -27.10 4.93
CA GLU A 273 10.48 -27.02 5.09
C GLU A 273 11.14 -26.02 4.12
N ALA A 274 10.62 -25.89 2.90
CA ALA A 274 11.06 -24.91 1.90
C ALA A 274 10.84 -23.43 2.32
N ILE A 275 9.77 -23.13 3.07
CA ILE A 275 9.49 -21.76 3.56
C ILE A 275 10.44 -21.42 4.71
N ILE A 276 10.65 -22.38 5.60
CA ILE A 276 11.56 -22.27 6.74
C ILE A 276 13.00 -22.03 6.27
N THR A 277 13.49 -22.88 5.36
CA THR A 277 14.85 -22.79 4.80
C THR A 277 15.07 -21.51 4.01
N ASN A 278 14.12 -21.09 3.18
CA ASN A 278 14.18 -19.80 2.47
C ASN A 278 14.16 -18.58 3.41
N GLY A 279 13.44 -18.68 4.53
CA GLY A 279 13.44 -17.66 5.57
C GLY A 279 14.81 -17.48 6.22
N PHE A 280 15.48 -18.58 6.58
CA PHE A 280 16.80 -18.54 7.21
C PHE A 280 17.95 -18.26 6.24
N ALA A 281 17.83 -18.64 4.97
CA ALA A 281 18.77 -18.26 3.92
C ALA A 281 18.82 -16.73 3.73
N LYS A 282 17.66 -16.05 3.78
CA LYS A 282 17.60 -14.58 3.78
C LYS A 282 18.25 -13.93 5.01
N CYS A 283 18.23 -14.63 6.14
CA CYS A 283 18.89 -14.19 7.38
C CYS A 283 20.38 -14.55 7.44
N LYS A 284 20.94 -15.23 6.41
CA LYS A 284 22.33 -15.72 6.36
C LYS A 284 22.71 -16.66 7.51
N ILE A 285 21.72 -17.36 8.07
CA ILE A 285 21.92 -18.32 9.18
C ILE A 285 22.23 -19.72 8.63
N VAL A 286 21.84 -19.99 7.37
CA VAL A 286 22.15 -21.23 6.66
C VAL A 286 22.95 -20.86 5.40
N HIS A 287 24.10 -21.50 5.21
CA HIS A 287 24.89 -21.40 3.98
C HIS A 287 24.21 -22.24 2.89
N GLN A 288 23.85 -21.61 1.76
CA GLN A 288 23.56 -22.36 0.54
C GLN A 288 24.89 -22.62 -0.16
N ASP A 289 25.34 -23.87 -0.14
CA ASP A 289 26.48 -24.27 -0.97
C ASP A 289 26.05 -24.20 -2.45
N GLU A 290 26.90 -23.57 -3.27
CA GLU A 290 26.69 -23.46 -4.70
C GLU A 290 26.79 -24.85 -5.39
N ALA A 291 25.93 -25.02 -6.39
CA ALA A 291 25.65 -26.21 -7.18
C ALA A 291 26.78 -27.23 -7.37
N VAL A 292 26.48 -28.50 -7.06
CA VAL A 292 26.99 -29.67 -7.79
C VAL A 292 25.80 -30.53 -8.17
N ASP A 293 25.66 -30.73 -9.48
CA ASP A 293 24.75 -31.70 -10.10
C ASP A 293 25.30 -33.11 -9.85
N GLU A 294 24.63 -33.88 -8.98
CA GLU A 294 24.38 -35.32 -9.15
C GLU A 294 23.57 -35.86 -7.95
N THR A 295 22.60 -36.71 -8.26
CA THR A 295 21.67 -37.36 -7.35
C THR A 295 22.36 -38.17 -6.23
N VAL A 296 22.33 -37.70 -4.98
CA VAL A 296 22.38 -38.58 -3.79
C VAL A 296 21.56 -37.96 -2.66
N GLU A 297 20.59 -38.72 -2.17
CA GLU A 297 19.80 -38.47 -0.97
C GLU A 297 20.73 -38.52 0.27
N THR A 298 21.22 -37.36 0.72
CA THR A 298 21.96 -37.25 1.99
C THR A 298 20.98 -36.90 3.10
N THR A 299 20.37 -37.95 3.67
CA THR A 299 19.68 -37.90 4.96
C THR A 299 20.66 -37.41 6.03
N VAL A 300 20.34 -36.28 6.67
CA VAL A 300 21.04 -35.84 7.88
C VAL A 300 20.80 -36.90 8.96
N PRO A 301 21.83 -37.56 9.49
CA PRO A 301 21.63 -38.65 10.44
C PRO A 301 20.95 -38.16 11.72
N VAL A 302 19.93 -38.90 12.16
CA VAL A 302 19.13 -38.61 13.37
C VAL A 302 20.00 -38.39 14.61
N TYR A 303 21.23 -38.91 14.65
CA TYR A 303 22.16 -38.69 15.76
C TYR A 303 22.55 -37.21 15.95
N ILE A 304 22.62 -36.41 14.88
CA ILE A 304 22.97 -34.97 14.94
C ILE A 304 21.84 -34.16 15.58
N LEU A 305 20.59 -34.51 15.30
CA LEU A 305 19.42 -33.87 15.93
C LEU A 305 19.32 -34.22 17.41
N SER A 306 19.66 -35.45 17.81
CA SER A 306 19.74 -35.82 19.23
C SER A 306 20.91 -35.15 19.96
N GLU A 307 22.03 -34.87 19.30
CA GLU A 307 23.16 -34.16 19.89
C GLU A 307 22.83 -32.69 20.16
N LEU A 308 22.09 -32.02 19.26
CA LEU A 308 21.61 -30.66 19.46
C LEU A 308 20.61 -30.54 20.62
N VAL A 309 19.72 -31.53 20.77
CA VAL A 309 18.77 -31.58 21.90
C VAL A 309 19.50 -31.84 23.21
N ALA A 310 20.54 -32.69 23.22
CA ALA A 310 21.35 -32.95 24.40
C ALA A 310 22.19 -31.72 24.84
N ILE A 311 22.73 -30.94 23.90
CA ILE A 311 23.47 -29.70 24.21
C ILE A 311 22.53 -28.64 24.82
N SER A 312 21.27 -28.60 24.41
CA SER A 312 20.27 -27.67 24.96
C SER A 312 19.78 -28.03 26.39
N ALA A 313 20.06 -29.24 26.87
CA ALA A 313 19.66 -29.72 28.20
C ALA A 313 20.75 -29.54 29.29
N LEU A 314 21.95 -29.05 28.95
CA LEU A 314 23.07 -28.95 29.90
C LEU A 314 23.28 -27.57 30.54
N ASP A 315 22.50 -26.54 30.20
CA ASP A 315 22.67 -25.19 30.75
C ASP A 315 21.63 -24.78 31.81
N ASP A 316 20.87 -25.73 32.37
CA ASP A 316 19.84 -25.42 33.37
C ASP A 316 20.36 -25.13 34.79
N ASN A 317 21.67 -25.18 35.06
CA ASN A 317 22.20 -25.09 36.43
C ASN A 317 23.22 -23.96 36.70
N ARG A 318 23.18 -22.83 35.97
CA ARG A 318 24.10 -21.72 36.30
C ARG A 318 23.51 -20.33 36.26
N TRP A 319 22.46 -20.07 37.03
CA TRP A 319 22.18 -18.72 37.55
C TRP A 319 21.44 -18.81 38.90
N THR A 320 22.18 -19.00 39.99
CA THR A 320 21.69 -18.66 41.34
C THR A 320 22.14 -17.24 41.66
N PHE A 321 21.20 -16.31 41.81
CA PHE A 321 21.44 -15.03 42.46
C PHE A 321 21.21 -15.19 43.97
N THR A 322 22.28 -15.07 44.75
CA THR A 322 22.23 -14.45 46.09
C THR A 322 22.18 -12.93 45.93
#